data_AF-A0A397XQH3-F1
#
_entry.id   AF-A0A397XQH3-F1
#
_cell.length_a   1.000
_cell.length_b   1.000
_cell.length_c   1.000
_cell.angle_alpha   90.00
_cell.angle_beta   90.00
_cell.angle_gamma   90.00
#
_symmetry.space_group_name_H-M   'P 1'
#
loop_
_entity.id
_entity.type
_entity.pdbx_description
1 polymer ?
#
loop_
_entity_poly.entity_id
_entity_poly.type
_entity_poly.pdbx_seq_one_letter_code
_entity_poly.pdbx_strand_id
1 'polypeptide(L)'
;MESLEDLKLMAEQWSNQGIEYLQKIPPFQLYAAIALLLLTTILLLSFRLVRRTKSNTVLLSGLSGSGKTVLFYQLRDGSSHQGAVTSMEPNEGTFVFHSEHAKEKIKHVHLVDVPGHSRLRPKLEEFLPQAAVIVFVVDALEFLPNCRAASEYLYDILTNANVVKKKIPVLLCCNKTDKLTAHTKEFIKKQMEKEIEKLRVSRSAVSTADIANDFTIGIEGEVFSFSHCCNRVTVAEASGLIGETVQVQDFIREYI
;
A
#
# COMPACT_ATOMS: atom_id res chain seq x y z
N MET A 1 -47.23 25.31 -15.78
CA MET A 1 -48.08 24.19 -15.32
C MET A 1 -48.50 23.33 -16.51
N GLU A 2 -48.93 23.91 -17.63
CA GLU A 2 -49.26 23.20 -18.89
C GLU A 2 -48.16 22.25 -19.41
N SER A 3 -46.88 22.66 -19.41
CA SER A 3 -45.79 21.81 -19.94
C SER A 3 -45.60 20.49 -19.21
N LEU A 4 -46.07 20.37 -17.96
CA LEU A 4 -45.89 19.18 -17.13
C LEU A 4 -47.06 18.20 -17.31
N GLU A 5 -48.22 18.71 -17.74
CA GLU A 5 -49.40 17.91 -18.11
C GLU A 5 -49.24 17.33 -19.52
N ASP A 6 -48.69 18.11 -20.45
CA ASP A 6 -48.37 17.63 -21.80
C ASP A 6 -47.33 16.50 -21.77
N LEU A 7 -46.30 16.63 -20.93
CA LEU A 7 -45.29 15.57 -20.74
C LEU A 7 -45.89 14.28 -20.17
N LYS A 8 -46.90 14.39 -19.28
CA LYS A 8 -47.60 13.22 -18.73
C LYS A 8 -48.43 12.51 -19.79
N LEU A 9 -49.17 13.27 -20.60
CA LEU A 9 -49.98 12.74 -21.69
C LEU A 9 -49.11 12.05 -22.75
N MET A 10 -47.98 12.65 -23.12
CA MET A 10 -47.03 12.03 -24.04
C MET A 10 -46.43 10.74 -23.46
N ALA A 11 -46.06 10.73 -22.18
CA ALA A 11 -45.54 9.53 -21.53
C ALA A 11 -46.56 8.38 -21.48
N GLU A 12 -47.83 8.71 -21.22
CA GLU A 12 -48.91 7.73 -21.16
C GLU A 12 -49.22 7.14 -22.54
N GLN A 13 -49.24 7.97 -23.59
CA GLN A 13 -49.36 7.50 -24.98
C GLN A 13 -48.22 6.57 -25.38
N TRP A 14 -46.98 6.92 -25.04
CA TRP A 14 -45.81 6.11 -25.35
C TRP A 14 -45.81 4.79 -24.59
N SER A 15 -46.26 4.79 -23.33
CA SER A 15 -46.40 3.58 -22.52
C SER A 15 -47.42 2.63 -23.13
N ASN A 16 -48.60 3.14 -23.48
CA ASN A 16 -49.68 2.34 -24.05
C ASN A 16 -49.31 1.75 -25.42
N GLN A 17 -48.68 2.55 -26.29
CA GLN A 17 -48.15 2.05 -27.56
C GLN A 17 -47.09 0.96 -27.35
N GLY A 18 -46.19 1.13 -26.37
CA GLY A 18 -45.18 0.14 -26.03
C GLY A 18 -45.78 -1.21 -25.61
N ILE A 19 -46.84 -1.21 -24.81
CA ILE A 19 -47.52 -2.43 -24.36
C ILE A 19 -48.16 -3.18 -25.54
N GLU A 20 -48.81 -2.47 -26.47
CA GLU A 20 -49.39 -3.09 -27.66
C GLU A 20 -48.34 -3.74 -28.57
N TYR A 21 -47.16 -3.13 -28.70
CA TYR A 21 -46.04 -3.73 -29.45
C TYR A 21 -45.47 -4.96 -28.74
N LEU A 22 -45.37 -4.95 -27.42
CA LEU A 22 -44.88 -6.09 -26.64
C LEU A 22 -45.81 -7.31 -26.72
N GLN A 23 -47.12 -7.11 -26.81
CA GLN A 23 -48.11 -8.19 -26.96
C GLN A 23 -48.06 -8.89 -28.33
N LYS A 24 -47.53 -8.23 -29.37
CA LYS A 24 -47.39 -8.81 -30.72
C LYS A 24 -46.18 -9.75 -30.86
N ILE A 25 -45.24 -9.69 -29.92
CA ILE A 25 -44.01 -10.50 -29.93
C ILE A 25 -44.29 -11.84 -29.24
N PRO A 26 -43.84 -12.99 -29.80
CA PRO A 26 -44.02 -14.28 -29.15
C PRO A 26 -43.33 -14.29 -27.77
N PRO A 27 -43.97 -14.86 -26.73
CA PRO A 27 -43.53 -14.74 -25.34
C PRO A 27 -42.11 -15.27 -25.12
N PHE A 28 -41.71 -16.31 -25.85
CA PHE A 28 -40.35 -16.87 -25.77
C PHE A 28 -39.26 -15.88 -26.16
N GLN A 29 -39.47 -15.07 -27.22
CA GLN A 29 -38.50 -14.06 -27.64
C GLN A 29 -38.39 -12.91 -26.63
N LEU A 30 -39.52 -12.55 -26.01
CA LEU A 30 -39.55 -11.54 -24.96
C LEU A 30 -38.77 -12.00 -23.71
N TYR A 31 -39.01 -13.23 -23.24
CA TYR A 31 -38.26 -13.79 -22.10
C TYR A 31 -36.76 -13.90 -22.39
N ALA A 32 -36.39 -14.32 -23.60
CA ALA A 32 -34.99 -14.40 -24.02
C ALA A 32 -34.30 -13.03 -24.03
N ALA A 33 -34.99 -11.99 -24.55
CA ALA A 33 -34.46 -10.62 -24.58
C ALA A 33 -34.30 -10.03 -23.17
N ILE A 34 -35.27 -10.24 -22.28
CA ILE A 34 -35.19 -9.80 -20.88
C ILE A 34 -34.06 -10.53 -20.15
N ALA A 35 -33.93 -11.85 -20.34
CA ALA A 35 -32.85 -12.62 -19.73
C ALA A 35 -31.46 -12.15 -20.20
N LEU A 36 -31.31 -11.85 -21.50
CA LEU A 36 -30.06 -11.31 -22.05
C LEU A 36 -29.73 -9.92 -21.48
N LEU A 37 -30.74 -9.06 -21.32
CA LEU A 37 -30.57 -7.73 -20.73
C LEU A 37 -30.19 -7.81 -19.25
N LEU A 38 -30.80 -8.71 -18.49
CA LEU A 38 -30.44 -8.96 -17.09
C LEU A 38 -29.04 -9.56 -16.97
N LEU A 39 -28.69 -10.53 -17.80
CA LEU A 39 -27.35 -11.13 -17.79
C LEU A 39 -26.27 -10.09 -18.10
N THR A 40 -26.48 -9.27 -19.14
CA THR A 40 -25.50 -8.24 -19.54
C THR A 40 -25.36 -7.14 -18.49
N THR A 41 -26.46 -6.71 -17.86
CA THR A 41 -26.41 -5.72 -16.77
C THR A 41 -25.71 -6.27 -15.53
N ILE A 42 -25.99 -7.52 -15.14
CA ILE A 42 -25.28 -8.21 -14.05
C ILE A 42 -23.78 -8.32 -14.37
N LEU A 43 -23.42 -8.71 -15.59
CA LEU A 43 -22.02 -8.89 -16.01
C LEU A 43 -21.26 -7.54 -16.05
N LEU A 44 -21.92 -6.46 -16.48
CA LEU A 44 -21.37 -5.10 -16.45
C LEU A 44 -21.21 -4.58 -15.02
N LEU A 45 -22.18 -4.82 -14.14
CA LEU A 45 -22.10 -4.45 -12.72
C LEU A 45 -21.01 -5.25 -12.01
N SER A 46 -20.92 -6.56 -12.24
CA SER A 46 -19.85 -7.39 -11.68
C SER A 46 -18.48 -6.96 -12.20
N PHE A 47 -18.37 -6.61 -13.48
CA PHE A 47 -17.11 -6.09 -14.03
C PHE A 47 -16.70 -4.75 -13.41
N ARG A 48 -17.66 -3.88 -13.09
CA ARG A 48 -17.41 -2.63 -12.37
C ARG A 48 -17.01 -2.87 -10.92
N LEU A 49 -17.64 -3.81 -10.20
CA LEU A 49 -17.25 -4.17 -8.83
C LEU A 49 -15.88 -4.85 -8.76
N VAL A 50 -15.52 -5.64 -9.79
CA VAL A 50 -14.23 -6.35 -9.85
C VAL A 50 -13.09 -5.42 -10.27
N ARG A 51 -13.40 -4.24 -10.83
CA ARG A 51 -12.39 -3.24 -11.21
C ARG A 51 -11.80 -2.60 -9.96
N ARG A 52 -10.86 -3.31 -9.31
CA ARG A 52 -10.02 -2.77 -8.24
C ARG A 52 -9.25 -1.58 -8.80
N THR A 53 -9.50 -0.41 -8.22
CA THR A 53 -8.65 0.77 -8.42
C THR A 53 -7.23 0.40 -8.00
N LYS A 54 -6.25 0.69 -8.86
CA LYS A 54 -4.85 0.54 -8.48
C LYS A 54 -4.59 1.47 -7.29
N SER A 55 -4.07 0.91 -6.21
CA SER A 55 -3.59 1.69 -5.07
C SER A 55 -2.42 2.56 -5.52
N ASN A 56 -2.41 3.82 -5.09
CA ASN A 56 -1.31 4.77 -5.27
C ASN A 56 -0.75 5.25 -3.92
N THR A 57 -1.05 4.53 -2.83
CA THR A 57 -0.65 4.90 -1.49
C THR A 57 0.72 4.32 -1.13
N VAL A 58 1.65 5.17 -0.69
CA VAL A 58 2.95 4.82 -0.13
C VAL A 58 2.89 5.00 1.38
N LEU A 59 3.23 3.96 2.13
CA LEU A 59 3.27 4.03 3.59
C LEU A 59 4.71 4.17 4.06
N LEU A 60 4.99 5.22 4.84
CA LEU A 60 6.22 5.33 5.61
C LEU A 60 5.99 4.69 6.98
N SER A 61 6.76 3.65 7.27
CA SER A 61 6.71 2.92 8.54
C SER A 61 8.13 2.74 9.10
N GLY A 62 8.24 2.34 10.36
CA GLY A 62 9.52 2.21 11.08
C GLY A 62 9.47 2.80 12.49
N LEU A 63 10.51 2.54 13.28
CA LEU A 63 10.57 2.96 14.69
C LEU A 63 10.53 4.48 14.86
N SER A 64 10.10 4.95 16.03
CA SER A 64 10.24 6.36 16.41
C SER A 64 11.69 6.81 16.31
N GLY A 65 11.92 8.03 15.83
CA GLY A 65 13.27 8.57 15.65
C GLY A 65 13.98 8.18 14.35
N SER A 66 13.46 7.24 13.55
CA SER A 66 14.08 6.84 12.27
C SER A 66 14.05 7.91 11.17
N GLY A 67 13.27 8.97 11.36
CA GLY A 67 13.18 10.11 10.43
C GLY A 67 12.08 10.00 9.38
N LYS A 68 11.03 9.21 9.62
CA LYS A 68 9.86 9.08 8.73
C LYS A 68 9.23 10.42 8.35
N THR A 69 8.96 11.28 9.33
CA THR A 69 8.32 12.58 9.12
C THR A 69 9.22 13.56 8.38
N VAL A 70 10.54 13.53 8.64
CA VAL A 70 11.52 14.31 7.86
C VAL A 70 11.53 13.83 6.41
N LEU A 71 11.54 12.52 6.19
CA LEU A 71 11.48 11.93 4.85
C LEU A 71 10.16 12.25 4.15
N PHE A 72 9.04 12.29 4.87
CA PHE A 72 7.73 12.70 4.36
C PHE A 72 7.76 14.10 3.76
N TYR A 73 8.22 15.09 4.53
CA TYR A 73 8.31 16.46 4.05
C TYR A 73 9.36 16.64 2.95
N GLN A 74 10.47 15.89 3.02
CA GLN A 74 11.50 15.90 2.00
C GLN A 74 10.98 15.37 0.66
N LEU A 75 10.19 14.30 0.67
CA LEU A 75 9.57 13.75 -0.54
C LEU A 75 8.44 14.63 -1.09
N ARG A 76 7.69 15.31 -0.21
CA ARG A 76 6.55 16.15 -0.58
C ARG A 76 6.96 17.51 -1.13
N ASP A 77 7.80 18.25 -0.39
CA ASP A 77 8.10 19.66 -0.65
C ASP A 77 9.60 19.92 -0.84
N GLY A 78 10.45 18.89 -0.79
CA GLY A 78 11.91 19.05 -0.86
C GLY A 78 12.54 19.71 0.37
N SER A 79 11.79 19.84 1.47
CA SER A 79 12.22 20.52 2.68
C SER A 79 12.31 19.57 3.88
N SER A 80 13.40 19.68 4.64
CA SER A 80 13.69 18.77 5.75
C SER A 80 12.96 19.10 7.05
N HIS A 81 12.18 20.19 7.09
CA HIS A 81 11.39 20.66 8.26
C HIS A 81 12.08 20.37 9.60
N GLN A 82 13.22 21.03 9.82
CA GLN A 82 14.04 20.82 11.03
C GLN A 82 13.19 21.05 12.30
N GLY A 83 13.28 20.12 13.25
CA GLY A 83 12.53 20.18 14.51
C GLY A 83 11.25 19.31 14.54
N ALA A 84 11.08 18.36 13.62
CA ALA A 84 9.98 17.40 13.68
C ALA A 84 9.94 16.67 15.03
N VAL A 85 8.79 16.73 15.70
CA VAL A 85 8.49 16.01 16.94
C VAL A 85 7.84 14.65 16.65
N THR A 86 7.66 13.82 17.67
CA THR A 86 7.02 12.52 17.52
C THR A 86 5.57 12.65 17.01
N SER A 87 5.28 12.11 15.82
CA SER A 87 3.92 12.05 15.26
C SER A 87 2.99 11.24 16.17
N MET A 88 1.86 11.82 16.56
CA MET A 88 0.79 11.16 17.32
C MET A 88 -0.37 10.69 16.41
N GLU A 89 -0.50 11.31 15.24
CA GLU A 89 -1.47 10.98 14.20
C GLU A 89 -0.77 10.76 12.86
N PRO A 90 -1.34 9.96 11.95
CA PRO A 90 -0.80 9.78 10.60
C PRO A 90 -0.83 11.10 9.83
N ASN A 91 0.28 11.45 9.16
CA ASN A 91 0.30 12.59 8.24
C ASN A 91 0.06 12.08 6.82
N GLU A 92 -0.93 12.65 6.14
CA GLU A 92 -1.27 12.30 4.76
C GLU A 92 -0.95 13.45 3.81
N GLY A 93 -0.45 13.13 2.62
CA GLY A 93 -0.13 14.12 1.60
C GLY A 93 -0.18 13.52 0.21
N THR A 94 -0.97 14.10 -0.68
CA THR A 94 -0.96 13.73 -2.09
C THR A 94 -0.08 14.70 -2.86
N PHE A 95 0.93 14.19 -3.58
CA PHE A 95 1.79 15.01 -4.41
C PHE A 95 2.15 14.29 -5.70
N VAL A 96 2.82 15.02 -6.58
CA VAL A 96 3.26 14.53 -7.90
C VAL A 96 4.78 14.40 -7.87
N PHE A 97 5.29 13.20 -8.15
CA PHE A 97 6.70 13.06 -8.49
C PHE A 97 6.92 13.68 -9.87
N HIS A 98 7.58 14.84 -9.90
CA HIS A 98 8.04 15.41 -11.15
C HIS A 98 9.24 14.56 -11.63
N SER A 99 9.11 13.96 -12.81
CA SER A 99 10.21 13.27 -13.48
C SER A 99 10.89 14.28 -14.39
N GLU A 100 12.22 14.41 -14.31
CA GLU A 100 12.99 15.20 -15.29
C GLU A 100 12.87 14.61 -16.71
N HIS A 101 12.48 13.33 -16.82
CA HIS A 101 12.18 12.69 -18.09
C HIS A 101 10.75 13.05 -18.55
N ALA A 102 10.68 14.03 -19.45
CA ALA A 102 9.47 14.64 -20.03
C ALA A 102 8.45 13.70 -20.74
N LYS A 103 8.57 12.37 -20.62
CA LYS A 103 7.71 11.38 -21.29
C LYS A 103 6.84 10.54 -20.35
N GLU A 104 6.98 10.68 -19.04
CA GLU A 104 6.17 9.91 -18.09
C GLU A 104 4.86 10.63 -17.73
N LYS A 105 3.78 9.85 -17.63
CA LYS A 105 2.49 10.36 -17.18
C LYS A 105 2.62 10.87 -15.75
N ILE A 106 2.07 12.05 -15.49
CA ILE A 106 1.92 12.63 -14.15
C ILE A 106 1.11 11.63 -13.30
N LYS A 107 1.76 11.00 -12.32
CA LYS A 107 1.10 10.10 -11.36
C LYS A 107 1.04 10.78 -10.00
N HIS A 108 -0.17 10.85 -9.46
CA HIS A 108 -0.40 11.31 -8.09
C HIS A 108 -0.05 10.18 -7.13
N VAL A 109 0.86 10.47 -6.21
CA VAL A 109 1.24 9.57 -5.13
C VAL A 109 0.62 10.08 -3.83
N HIS A 110 -0.08 9.19 -3.15
CA HIS A 110 -0.59 9.44 -1.82
C HIS A 110 0.42 8.92 -0.80
N LEU A 111 1.12 9.80 -0.09
CA LEU A 111 2.10 9.42 0.93
C LEU A 111 1.47 9.52 2.32
N VAL A 112 1.70 8.51 3.15
CA VAL A 112 1.21 8.45 4.53
C VAL A 112 2.37 8.18 5.47
N ASP A 113 2.65 9.12 6.38
CA ASP A 113 3.59 8.94 7.50
C ASP A 113 2.85 8.33 8.68
N VAL A 114 3.17 7.08 9.03
CA VAL A 114 2.52 6.38 10.14
C VAL A 114 3.37 6.52 11.42
N PRO A 115 2.78 6.85 12.58
CA PRO A 115 3.48 6.92 13.85
C PRO A 115 4.29 5.66 14.18
N GLY A 116 5.55 5.84 14.60
CA GLY A 116 6.47 4.74 14.88
C GLY A 116 6.42 4.17 16.31
N HIS A 117 5.68 4.83 17.21
CA HIS A 117 5.58 4.41 18.60
C HIS A 117 4.80 3.10 18.71
N SER A 118 5.25 2.15 19.54
CA SER A 118 4.66 0.80 19.64
C SER A 118 3.14 0.79 19.81
N ARG A 119 2.62 1.66 20.68
CA ARG A 119 1.18 1.83 20.94
C ARG A 119 0.35 2.34 19.75
N LEU A 120 0.97 2.97 18.77
CA LEU A 120 0.29 3.57 17.61
C LEU A 120 0.46 2.74 16.33
N ARG A 121 1.23 1.64 16.39
CA ARG A 121 1.40 0.70 15.27
C ARG A 121 0.08 0.13 14.72
N PRO A 122 -1.00 -0.11 15.52
CA PRO A 122 -2.28 -0.55 14.97
C PRO A 122 -2.86 0.40 13.91
N LYS A 123 -2.54 1.71 13.96
CA LYS A 123 -2.94 2.67 12.91
C LYS A 123 -2.39 2.29 11.53
N LEU A 124 -1.27 1.57 11.46
CA LEU A 124 -0.73 1.06 10.19
C LEU A 124 -1.75 0.13 9.50
N GLU A 125 -2.46 -0.70 10.25
CA GLU A 125 -3.38 -1.71 9.72
C GLU A 125 -4.56 -1.10 8.96
N GLU A 126 -4.96 0.12 9.32
CA GLU A 126 -6.01 0.88 8.64
C GLU A 126 -5.61 1.25 7.21
N PHE A 127 -4.31 1.46 6.95
CA PHE A 127 -3.78 1.87 5.66
C PHE A 127 -3.23 0.72 4.81
N LEU A 128 -2.88 -0.43 5.41
CA LEU A 128 -2.36 -1.59 4.66
C LEU A 128 -3.27 -2.06 3.51
N PRO A 129 -4.62 -2.03 3.61
CA PRO A 129 -5.49 -2.34 2.49
C PRO A 129 -5.37 -1.36 1.32
N GLN A 130 -4.88 -0.15 1.54
CA GLN A 130 -4.75 0.87 0.48
C GLN A 130 -3.32 0.98 -0.04
N ALA A 131 -2.36 0.34 0.61
CA ALA A 131 -0.94 0.43 0.29
C ALA A 131 -0.59 -0.21 -1.05
N ALA A 132 0.11 0.56 -1.88
CA ALA A 132 0.81 0.11 -3.09
C ALA A 132 2.27 -0.22 -2.80
N VAL A 133 2.89 0.53 -1.88
CA VAL A 133 4.30 0.41 -1.49
C VAL A 133 4.45 0.67 0.00
N ILE A 134 5.33 -0.06 0.66
CA ILE A 134 5.74 0.22 2.05
C ILE A 134 7.22 0.61 2.05
N VAL A 135 7.53 1.77 2.61
CA VAL A 135 8.90 2.22 2.88
C VAL A 135 9.13 2.07 4.39
N PHE A 136 9.91 1.06 4.76
CA PHE A 136 10.31 0.80 6.13
C PHE A 136 11.61 1.55 6.43
N VAL A 137 11.51 2.65 7.16
CA VAL A 137 12.60 3.57 7.48
C VAL A 137 13.31 3.13 8.76
N VAL A 138 14.62 2.90 8.63
CA VAL A 138 15.53 2.53 9.71
C VAL A 138 16.56 3.64 9.90
N ASP A 139 16.88 3.93 11.15
CA ASP A 139 17.99 4.83 11.49
C ASP A 139 19.32 4.11 11.28
N ALA A 140 20.12 4.54 10.30
CA ALA A 140 21.43 3.95 10.03
C ALA A 140 22.49 4.35 11.07
N LEU A 141 22.29 5.45 11.81
CA LEU A 141 23.20 5.94 12.84
C LEU A 141 23.02 5.16 14.14
N GLU A 142 21.78 5.02 14.60
CA GLU A 142 21.42 4.33 15.85
C GLU A 142 20.80 2.94 15.59
N PHE A 143 21.35 2.22 14.62
CA PHE A 143 20.79 0.95 14.18
C PHE A 143 20.98 -0.18 15.22
N LEU A 144 22.19 -0.39 15.74
CA LEU A 144 22.51 -1.56 16.56
C LEU A 144 21.64 -1.72 17.82
N PRO A 145 21.40 -0.67 18.64
CA PRO A 145 20.53 -0.79 19.81
C PRO A 145 19.07 -1.09 19.43
N ASN A 146 18.64 -0.63 18.26
CA ASN A 146 17.26 -0.71 17.79
C ASN A 146 17.01 -1.89 16.84
N CYS A 147 18.06 -2.64 16.46
CA CYS A 147 18.00 -3.69 15.44
C CYS A 147 16.93 -4.73 15.75
N ARG A 148 16.84 -5.18 17.00
CA ARG A 148 15.82 -6.13 17.45
C ARG A 148 14.41 -5.59 17.30
N ALA A 149 14.12 -4.43 17.86
CA ALA A 149 12.79 -3.81 17.80
C ALA A 149 12.37 -3.47 16.36
N ALA A 150 13.32 -3.08 15.52
CA ALA A 150 13.08 -2.80 14.10
C ALA A 150 12.81 -4.09 13.31
N SER A 151 13.55 -5.16 13.60
CA SER A 151 13.37 -6.47 12.96
C SER A 151 12.06 -7.14 13.38
N GLU A 152 11.68 -7.05 14.65
CA GLU A 152 10.37 -7.49 15.14
C GLU A 152 9.24 -6.74 14.41
N TYR A 153 9.36 -5.42 14.29
CA TYR A 153 8.34 -4.63 13.60
C TYR A 153 8.26 -4.94 12.10
N LEU A 154 9.41 -5.09 11.42
CA LEU A 154 9.43 -5.48 10.01
C LEU A 154 8.86 -6.89 9.80
N TYR A 155 9.14 -7.81 10.73
CA TYR A 155 8.58 -9.17 10.70
C TYR A 155 7.05 -9.13 10.77
N ASP A 156 6.48 -8.35 11.69
CA ASP A 156 5.02 -8.21 11.82
C ASP A 156 4.39 -7.62 10.54
N ILE A 157 5.08 -6.69 9.85
CA ILE A 157 4.63 -6.15 8.56
C ILE A 157 4.69 -7.22 7.46
N LEU A 158 5.79 -7.95 7.35
CA LEU A 158 6.01 -8.95 6.31
C LEU A 158 5.12 -10.19 6.48
N THR A 159 4.68 -10.49 7.70
CA THR A 159 3.71 -11.57 8.01
C THR A 159 2.26 -11.12 7.89
N ASN A 160 2.00 -9.82 7.73
CA ASN A 160 0.63 -9.31 7.68
C ASN A 160 -0.13 -9.82 6.44
N ALA A 161 -1.36 -10.28 6.65
CA ALA A 161 -2.20 -10.85 5.60
C ALA A 161 -2.42 -9.92 4.40
N ASN A 162 -2.58 -8.61 4.62
CA ASN A 162 -2.77 -7.64 3.54
C ASN A 162 -1.50 -7.50 2.70
N VAL A 163 -0.34 -7.47 3.36
CA VAL A 163 0.98 -7.35 2.72
C VAL A 163 1.26 -8.60 1.88
N VAL A 164 1.09 -9.79 2.45
CA VAL A 164 1.38 -11.06 1.76
C VAL A 164 0.40 -11.31 0.60
N LYS A 165 -0.93 -11.20 0.84
CA LYS A 165 -1.95 -11.50 -0.20
C LYS A 165 -1.85 -10.57 -1.40
N LYS A 166 -1.49 -9.29 -1.19
CA LYS A 166 -1.33 -8.31 -2.27
C LYS A 166 0.07 -8.26 -2.85
N LYS A 167 1.03 -8.99 -2.26
CA LYS A 167 2.45 -8.94 -2.61
C LYS A 167 2.99 -7.50 -2.65
N ILE A 168 2.63 -6.71 -1.63
CA ILE A 168 3.03 -5.30 -1.53
C ILE A 168 4.57 -5.23 -1.46
N PRO A 169 5.25 -4.51 -2.36
CA PRO A 169 6.69 -4.31 -2.32
C PRO A 169 7.10 -3.50 -1.08
N VAL A 170 8.23 -3.88 -0.47
CA VAL A 170 8.77 -3.25 0.74
C VAL A 170 10.18 -2.72 0.46
N LEU A 171 10.40 -1.43 0.72
CA LEU A 171 11.71 -0.81 0.71
C LEU A 171 12.24 -0.71 2.14
N LEU A 172 13.34 -1.38 2.43
CA LEU A 172 14.14 -1.12 3.62
C LEU A 172 15.00 0.13 3.35
N CYS A 173 14.56 1.27 3.87
CA CYS A 173 15.23 2.57 3.70
C CYS A 173 16.13 2.85 4.90
N CYS A 174 17.44 2.77 4.69
CA CYS A 174 18.47 3.14 5.65
C CYS A 174 18.64 4.66 5.60
N ASN A 175 18.05 5.36 6.58
CA ASN A 175 18.05 6.82 6.65
C ASN A 175 19.19 7.36 7.52
N LYS A 176 19.48 8.66 7.41
CA LYS A 176 20.56 9.39 8.12
C LYS A 176 21.98 8.99 7.69
N THR A 177 22.14 8.63 6.42
CA THR A 177 23.45 8.29 5.83
C THR A 177 24.39 9.48 5.68
N ASP A 178 23.92 10.70 5.94
CA ASP A 178 24.73 11.91 6.00
C ASP A 178 25.76 11.93 7.15
N LYS A 179 25.63 11.01 8.12
CA LYS A 179 26.54 10.92 9.25
C LYS A 179 27.65 9.90 8.98
N LEU A 180 28.90 10.28 9.27
CA LEU A 180 30.09 9.44 9.04
C LEU A 180 30.05 8.09 9.78
N THR A 181 29.33 8.03 10.90
CA THR A 181 29.17 6.84 11.74
C THR A 181 27.94 6.00 11.36
N ALA A 182 27.23 6.36 10.28
CA ALA A 182 26.10 5.58 9.80
C ALA A 182 26.57 4.23 9.25
N HIS A 183 25.81 3.18 9.55
CA HIS A 183 26.05 1.85 9.00
C HIS A 183 25.63 1.76 7.53
N THR A 184 26.37 0.98 6.73
CA THR A 184 26.01 0.74 5.33
C THR A 184 24.75 -0.09 5.20
N LYS A 185 24.02 0.07 4.09
CA LYS A 185 22.81 -0.72 3.83
C LYS A 185 23.05 -2.23 3.83
N GLU A 186 24.21 -2.70 3.35
CA GLU A 186 24.54 -4.14 3.34
C GLU A 186 24.71 -4.68 4.76
N PHE A 187 25.31 -3.88 5.65
CA PHE A 187 25.46 -4.25 7.06
C PHE A 187 24.09 -4.33 7.74
N ILE A 188 23.26 -3.30 7.59
CA ILE A 188 21.91 -3.24 8.15
C ILE A 188 21.07 -4.43 7.65
N LYS A 189 21.07 -4.66 6.33
CA LYS A 189 20.40 -5.81 5.71
C LYS A 189 20.80 -7.12 6.37
N LYS A 190 22.11 -7.39 6.45
CA LYS A 190 22.63 -8.66 6.99
C LYS A 190 22.30 -8.85 8.47
N GLN A 191 22.29 -7.77 9.26
CA GLN A 191 21.94 -7.86 10.68
C GLN A 191 20.44 -8.08 10.88
N MET A 192 19.59 -7.40 10.10
CA MET A 192 18.15 -7.63 10.16
C MET A 192 17.79 -9.05 9.70
N GLU A 193 18.42 -9.59 8.64
CA GLU A 193 18.23 -10.98 8.22
C GLU A 193 18.56 -11.97 9.35
N LYS A 194 19.70 -11.76 10.05
CA LYS A 194 20.08 -12.58 11.20
C LYS A 194 19.10 -12.49 12.37
N GLU A 195 18.56 -11.31 12.64
CA GLU A 195 17.63 -11.12 13.75
C GLU A 195 16.24 -11.69 13.42
N ILE A 196 15.79 -11.53 12.18
CA ILE A 196 14.55 -12.16 11.67
C ILE A 196 14.67 -13.69 11.71
N GLU A 197 15.84 -14.26 11.39
CA GLU A 197 16.06 -15.70 11.54
C GLU A 197 15.79 -16.17 12.97
N LYS A 198 16.31 -15.45 13.98
CA LYS A 198 16.05 -15.78 15.39
C LYS A 198 14.57 -15.67 15.75
N LEU A 199 13.88 -14.66 15.23
CA LEU A 199 12.44 -14.46 15.44
C LEU A 199 11.61 -15.57 14.79
N ARG A 200 12.02 -16.03 13.61
CA ARG A 200 11.38 -17.14 12.91
C ARG A 200 11.47 -18.44 13.72
N VAL A 201 12.66 -18.77 14.22
CA VAL A 201 12.90 -19.96 15.05
C VAL A 201 12.13 -19.87 16.38
N SER A 202 12.11 -18.70 17.02
CA SER A 202 11.40 -18.54 18.30
C SER A 202 9.88 -18.62 18.15
N ARG A 203 9.30 -18.01 17.10
CA ARG A 203 7.84 -18.02 16.89
C ARG A 203 7.32 -19.35 16.35
N SER A 204 8.08 -20.07 15.52
CA SER A 204 7.70 -21.42 15.04
C SER A 204 7.64 -22.46 16.15
N ALA A 205 8.48 -22.34 17.19
CA ALA A 205 8.43 -23.21 18.36
C ALA A 205 7.18 -23.01 19.24
N VAL A 206 6.57 -21.83 19.21
CA VAL A 206 5.41 -21.45 20.06
C VAL A 206 4.07 -21.67 19.35
N SER A 207 4.03 -21.65 18.02
CA SER A 207 2.80 -21.57 17.21
C SER A 207 2.08 -22.90 16.93
N THR A 208 2.33 -23.94 17.73
CA THR A 208 1.59 -25.21 17.63
C THR A 208 0.11 -25.12 18.07
N ALA A 209 -0.34 -23.99 18.62
CA ALA A 209 -1.69 -23.80 19.16
C ALA A 209 -2.64 -22.86 18.37
N ASP A 210 -2.13 -21.90 17.57
CA ASP A 210 -2.95 -20.77 17.02
C ASP A 210 -2.73 -20.54 15.50
N ILE A 211 -2.91 -21.57 14.67
CA ILE A 211 -2.48 -21.59 13.25
C ILE A 211 -3.38 -20.76 12.28
N ALA A 212 -4.40 -20.06 12.74
CA ALA A 212 -5.43 -19.58 11.79
C ALA A 212 -5.01 -18.43 10.85
N ASN A 213 -3.99 -17.60 11.15
CA ASN A 213 -3.71 -16.40 10.33
C ASN A 213 -2.25 -15.93 10.19
N ASP A 214 -1.27 -16.60 10.82
CA ASP A 214 0.13 -16.14 10.73
C ASP A 214 0.81 -16.70 9.46
N PHE A 215 1.17 -15.80 8.54
CA PHE A 215 1.97 -16.16 7.37
C PHE A 215 3.42 -16.38 7.81
N THR A 216 3.98 -17.54 7.52
CA THR A 216 5.40 -17.82 7.77
C THR A 216 6.28 -17.21 6.69
N ILE A 217 7.46 -16.70 7.06
CA ILE A 217 8.43 -16.11 6.12
C ILE A 217 9.67 -17.01 6.04
N GLY A 218 10.21 -17.19 4.83
CA GLY A 218 11.44 -17.93 4.59
C GLY A 218 11.22 -19.38 4.17
N ILE A 219 12.33 -20.08 3.94
CA ILE A 219 12.38 -21.50 3.57
C ILE A 219 12.85 -22.30 4.79
N GLU A 220 12.14 -23.36 5.14
CA GLU A 220 12.50 -24.22 6.26
C GLU A 220 13.85 -24.92 6.01
N GLY A 221 14.74 -24.91 7.00
CA GLY A 221 16.08 -25.50 6.89
C GLY A 221 17.15 -24.61 6.23
N GLU A 222 16.78 -23.49 5.61
CA GLU A 222 17.73 -22.51 5.05
C GLU A 222 17.85 -21.26 5.92
N VAL A 223 19.02 -20.62 5.92
CA VAL A 223 19.21 -19.32 6.59
C VAL A 223 18.34 -18.27 5.92
N PHE A 224 17.56 -17.52 6.70
CA PHE A 224 16.70 -16.48 6.17
C PHE A 224 17.48 -15.43 5.38
N SER A 225 16.95 -15.12 4.19
CA SER A 225 17.28 -13.93 3.43
C SER A 225 16.00 -13.26 2.95
N PHE A 226 16.04 -11.94 2.75
CA PHE A 226 14.90 -11.19 2.23
C PHE A 226 14.42 -11.64 0.84
N SER A 227 15.26 -12.35 0.07
CA SER A 227 14.85 -13.00 -1.18
C SER A 227 13.83 -14.12 -0.98
N HIS A 228 13.74 -14.69 0.22
CA HIS A 228 12.82 -15.78 0.54
C HIS A 228 11.41 -15.26 0.91
N CYS A 229 11.22 -13.94 1.00
CA CYS A 229 9.92 -13.33 1.24
C CYS A 229 9.01 -13.47 0.01
N CYS A 230 7.70 -13.62 0.21
CA CYS A 230 6.71 -13.57 -0.88
C CYS A 230 6.65 -12.18 -1.56
N ASN A 231 7.03 -11.14 -0.82
CA ASN A 231 7.05 -9.75 -1.21
C ASN A 231 8.44 -9.35 -1.69
N ARG A 232 8.53 -8.50 -2.71
CA ARG A 232 9.82 -7.94 -3.14
C ARG A 232 10.32 -6.98 -2.06
N VAL A 233 11.43 -7.35 -1.42
CA VAL A 233 12.12 -6.51 -0.43
C VAL A 233 13.41 -5.98 -1.05
N THR A 234 13.49 -4.66 -1.20
CA THR A 234 14.69 -3.97 -1.70
C THR A 234 15.29 -3.14 -0.57
N VAL A 235 16.61 -2.88 -0.61
CA VAL A 235 17.29 -2.03 0.37
C VAL A 235 17.85 -0.80 -0.34
N ALA A 236 17.63 0.38 0.25
CA ALA A 236 18.11 1.65 -0.27
C ALA A 236 18.67 2.53 0.85
N GLU A 237 19.49 3.49 0.46
CA GLU A 237 20.02 4.53 1.35
C GLU A 237 19.32 5.86 1.09
N ALA A 238 19.15 6.65 2.15
CA ALA A 238 18.62 7.99 2.06
C ALA A 238 19.17 8.91 3.15
N SER A 239 19.18 10.21 2.86
CA SER A 239 19.27 11.24 3.88
C SER A 239 18.10 12.21 3.72
N GLY A 240 17.13 12.11 4.64
CA GLY A 240 16.04 13.08 4.72
C GLY A 240 16.51 14.50 5.06
N LEU A 241 17.68 14.66 5.69
CA LEU A 241 18.20 15.97 6.09
C LEU A 241 18.83 16.72 4.90
N ILE A 242 19.65 16.02 4.12
CA ILE A 242 20.37 16.59 2.95
C ILE A 242 19.49 16.55 1.69
N GLY A 243 18.47 15.70 1.67
CA GLY A 243 17.57 15.54 0.52
C GLY A 243 17.99 14.45 -0.46
N GLU A 244 19.00 13.64 -0.12
CA GLU A 244 19.39 12.46 -0.89
C GLU A 244 18.32 11.37 -0.78
N THR A 245 17.29 11.46 -1.62
CA THR A 245 16.11 10.58 -1.60
C THR A 245 15.88 9.86 -2.93
N VAL A 246 16.80 10.00 -3.90
CA VAL A 246 16.66 9.51 -5.28
C VAL A 246 16.33 8.01 -5.33
N GLN A 247 17.05 7.17 -4.60
CA GLN A 247 16.79 5.72 -4.56
C GLN A 247 15.38 5.38 -4.04
N VAL A 248 14.86 6.17 -3.09
CA VAL A 248 13.50 6.00 -2.56
C VAL A 248 12.46 6.41 -3.59
N GLN A 249 12.68 7.54 -4.27
CA GLN A 249 11.80 8.03 -5.32
C GLN A 249 11.73 7.04 -6.51
N ASP A 250 12.87 6.54 -6.96
CA ASP A 250 12.96 5.60 -8.07
C ASP A 250 12.24 4.27 -7.76
N PHE A 251 12.42 3.77 -6.53
CA PHE A 251 11.68 2.60 -6.07
C PHE A 251 10.17 2.86 -6.05
N ILE A 252 9.71 4.00 -5.52
CA ILE A 252 8.28 4.34 -5.50
C ILE A 252 7.72 4.43 -6.92
N ARG A 253 8.46 5.03 -7.86
CA ARG A 253 8.07 5.15 -9.28
C ARG A 253 7.95 3.80 -9.99
N GLU A 254 8.74 2.80 -9.59
CA GLU A 254 8.68 1.46 -10.18
C GLU A 254 7.30 0.78 -9.96
N TYR A 255 6.63 1.08 -8.84
CA TYR A 255 5.42 0.36 -8.41
C TYR A 255 4.12 1.17 -8.46
N ILE A 256 4.19 2.49 -8.65
CA ILE A 256 3.02 3.36 -8.84
C ILE A 256 2.93 3.77 -10.30
#